data_AF-A0A1F3CRY2-F1
#
_entry.id   AF-A0A1F3CRY2-F1
#
_cell.length_a   1.000
_cell.length_b   1.000
_cell.length_c   1.000
_cell.angle_alpha   90.00
_cell.angle_beta   90.00
_cell.angle_gamma   90.00
#
_symmetry.space_group_name_H-M   'P 1'
#
loop_
_entity.id
_entity.type
_entity.pdbx_description
1 polymer ?
#
loop_
_entity_poly.entity_id
_entity_poly.type
_entity_poly.pdbx_seq_one_letter_code
_entity_poly.pdbx_strand_id
1 'polypeptide(L)'
;MATIAMLFSLYMLLWVPMFVQTTEPDGSVRSGSIKKQIALNNVEQKDSILLSRLVNTRIILTDGSIKKNCKVKEIHEYWLVYEKDGSLHDQLIEKIKRIEIGDGTKQAVFFDEKNQPVIVIIN
;
A
#
# COMPACT_ATOMS: atom_id res chain seq x y z
N MET A 1 0.05 64.51 -9.56
CA MET A 1 -1.17 64.29 -8.75
C MET A 1 -1.82 63.01 -9.28
N ALA A 2 -2.12 61.95 -8.53
CA ALA A 2 -2.07 61.70 -7.11
C ALA A 2 -1.62 60.24 -6.88
N THR A 3 -0.67 60.07 -5.98
CA THR A 3 -0.21 58.81 -5.38
C THR A 3 -1.28 58.35 -4.39
N ILE A 4 -1.89 57.18 -4.61
CA ILE A 4 -2.86 56.60 -3.68
C ILE A 4 -2.18 55.49 -2.89
N ALA A 5 -2.20 55.71 -1.58
CA ALA A 5 -1.55 54.96 -0.53
C ALA A 5 -2.11 53.53 -0.39
N MET A 6 -1.21 52.55 -0.30
CA MET A 6 -1.51 51.24 0.27
C MET A 6 -1.27 51.31 1.78
N LEU A 7 -2.34 51.39 2.56
CA LEU A 7 -2.29 51.23 4.02
C LEU A 7 -3.68 50.83 4.55
N PHE A 8 -3.92 49.53 4.64
CA PHE A 8 -4.94 48.90 5.48
C PHE A 8 -4.37 47.55 5.94
N SER A 9 -3.83 47.49 7.15
CA SER A 9 -4.56 47.16 8.38
C SER A 9 -4.77 45.65 8.56
N LEU A 10 -3.81 45.07 9.28
CA LEU A 10 -4.01 44.22 10.46
C LEU A 10 -5.46 43.73 10.68
N TYR A 11 -5.70 42.45 10.40
CA TYR A 11 -6.68 41.68 11.14
C TYR A 11 -6.04 40.36 11.57
N MET A 12 -5.73 40.29 12.86
CA MET A 12 -5.68 39.04 13.60
C MET A 12 -7.03 38.32 13.42
N LEU A 13 -7.01 36.99 13.42
CA LEU A 13 -7.68 36.18 14.44
C LEU A 13 -7.65 34.69 14.05
N LEU A 14 -7.12 33.90 15.00
CA LEU A 14 -7.58 32.58 15.42
C LEU A 14 -7.43 31.41 14.43
N TRP A 15 -6.61 30.42 14.79
CA TRP A 15 -7.06 29.31 15.64
C TRP A 15 -5.89 28.38 15.95
N VAL A 16 -5.38 28.41 17.19
CA VAL A 16 -4.54 27.34 17.73
C VAL A 16 -5.44 26.53 18.66
N PRO A 17 -5.81 25.27 18.34
CA PRO A 17 -6.47 24.44 19.32
C PRO A 17 -5.45 24.01 20.38
N MET A 18 -5.47 24.75 21.48
CA MET A 18 -4.88 24.38 22.76
C MET A 18 -5.64 23.13 23.26
N PHE A 19 -5.01 21.95 23.20
CA PHE A 19 -5.58 20.74 23.80
C PHE A 19 -5.52 20.87 25.32
N VAL A 20 -6.67 21.21 25.91
CA VAL A 20 -6.93 21.13 27.35
C VAL A 20 -7.10 19.66 27.73
N GLN A 21 -6.25 19.17 28.63
CA GLN A 21 -6.51 17.98 29.43
C GLN A 21 -7.22 18.41 30.72
N THR A 22 -8.45 17.95 30.91
CA THR A 22 -9.06 17.85 32.25
C THR A 22 -10.14 16.78 32.25
N THR A 23 -9.88 15.76 33.07
CA THR A 23 -10.80 14.98 33.93
C THR A 23 -12.15 14.51 33.38
N GLU A 24 -12.29 13.18 33.39
CA GLU A 24 -13.54 12.39 33.49
C GLU A 24 -14.60 13.01 34.45
N PRO A 25 -15.90 12.61 34.41
CA PRO A 25 -16.46 11.38 33.86
C PRO A 25 -17.79 11.56 33.08
N ASP A 26 -18.30 10.42 32.60
CA ASP A 26 -19.67 10.17 32.10
C ASP A 26 -19.86 10.13 30.58
N GLY A 27 -20.65 9.12 30.18
CA GLY A 27 -20.61 8.44 28.91
C GLY A 27 -21.15 9.23 27.73
N SER A 28 -20.49 9.07 26.60
CA SER A 28 -21.15 9.06 25.29
C SER A 28 -20.21 8.44 24.25
N VAL A 29 -20.65 7.31 23.71
CA VAL A 29 -20.00 6.56 22.64
C VAL A 29 -19.81 7.46 21.41
N ARG A 30 -18.56 7.65 20.98
CA ARG A 30 -18.24 8.08 19.60
C ARG A 30 -17.34 7.06 18.91
N SER A 31 -17.95 5.90 18.68
CA SER A 31 -17.45 4.82 17.83
C SER A 31 -17.54 5.26 16.36
N GLY A 32 -16.45 5.78 15.80
CA GLY A 32 -16.39 6.18 14.39
C GLY A 32 -15.00 6.10 13.76
N SER A 33 -13.93 6.29 14.53
CA SER A 33 -12.57 6.43 13.97
C SER A 33 -11.67 5.22 14.16
N ILE A 34 -12.01 4.28 15.04
CA ILE A 34 -11.14 3.14 15.41
C ILE A 34 -11.06 2.10 14.28
N LYS A 35 -12.13 1.92 13.48
CA LYS A 35 -12.16 0.90 12.41
C LYS A 35 -11.23 1.20 11.23
N LYS A 36 -11.00 2.47 10.90
CA LYS A 36 -10.22 2.86 9.71
C LYS A 36 -8.71 2.69 9.91
N GLN A 37 -8.23 2.96 11.12
CA GLN A 37 -6.80 2.88 11.45
C GLN A 37 -6.32 1.45 11.67
N ILE A 38 -7.19 0.58 12.21
CA ILE A 38 -6.91 -0.86 12.33
C ILE A 38 -6.87 -1.51 10.95
N ALA A 39 -7.72 -1.11 10.00
CA ALA A 39 -7.70 -1.65 8.64
C ALA A 39 -6.43 -1.27 7.86
N LEU A 40 -6.00 0.00 7.93
CA LEU A 40 -4.81 0.47 7.21
C LEU A 40 -3.52 -0.23 7.69
N ASN A 41 -3.32 -0.32 9.01
CA ASN A 41 -2.15 -0.99 9.59
C ASN A 41 -2.13 -2.50 9.27
N ASN A 42 -3.29 -3.16 9.23
CA ASN A 42 -3.37 -4.58 8.90
C ASN A 42 -3.10 -4.88 7.40
N VAL A 43 -3.42 -3.94 6.50
CA VAL A 43 -3.12 -4.07 5.07
C VAL A 43 -1.61 -3.91 4.83
N GLU A 44 -0.99 -2.85 5.36
CA GLU A 44 0.45 -2.61 5.20
C GLU A 44 1.32 -3.73 5.83
N GLN A 45 0.90 -4.28 6.96
CA GLN A 45 1.63 -5.36 7.62
C GLN A 45 1.53 -6.70 6.84
N LYS A 46 0.40 -6.94 6.17
CA LYS A 46 0.20 -8.15 5.36
C LYS A 46 1.01 -8.09 4.07
N ASP A 47 1.08 -6.92 3.45
CA ASP A 47 1.85 -6.71 2.21
C ASP A 47 3.35 -6.81 2.46
N SER A 48 3.84 -6.25 3.57
CA SER A 48 5.26 -6.37 3.93
C SER A 48 5.69 -7.82 4.23
N ILE A 49 4.84 -8.61 4.90
CA ILE A 49 5.07 -10.05 5.09
C ILE A 49 5.07 -10.78 3.75
N LEU A 50 4.14 -10.46 2.84
CA LEU A 50 4.05 -11.09 1.53
C LEU A 50 5.27 -10.76 0.66
N LEU A 51 5.69 -9.49 0.61
CA LEU A 51 6.87 -9.02 -0.12
C LEU A 51 8.16 -9.68 0.38
N SER A 52 8.31 -9.87 1.69
CA SER A 52 9.48 -10.56 2.27
C SER A 52 9.63 -12.01 1.80
N ARG A 53 8.52 -12.65 1.40
CA ARG A 53 8.48 -14.03 0.91
C ARG A 53 8.64 -14.11 -0.61
N LEU A 54 8.44 -13.01 -1.32
CA LEU A 54 8.61 -12.90 -2.78
C LEU A 54 10.06 -12.63 -3.19
N VAL A 55 11.00 -13.31 -2.52
CA VAL A 55 12.42 -13.32 -2.88
C VAL A 55 12.71 -14.57 -3.68
N ASN A 56 13.38 -14.42 -4.83
CA ASN A 56 13.67 -15.52 -5.76
C ASN A 56 12.40 -16.22 -6.29
N THR A 57 11.53 -15.45 -6.93
CA THR A 57 10.24 -15.89 -7.44
C THR A 57 10.27 -16.18 -8.93
N ARG A 58 9.28 -16.96 -9.38
CA ARG A 58 8.97 -17.13 -10.80
C ARG A 58 7.65 -16.46 -11.11
N ILE A 59 7.68 -15.40 -11.92
CA ILE A 59 6.47 -14.74 -12.41
C ILE A 59 6.07 -15.44 -13.70
N ILE A 60 4.88 -16.06 -13.68
CA ILE A 60 4.31 -16.75 -14.83
C ILE A 60 3.28 -15.82 -15.43
N LEU A 61 3.49 -15.42 -16.67
CA LEU A 61 2.58 -14.53 -17.39
C LEU A 61 1.44 -15.32 -18.05
N THR A 62 0.36 -14.62 -18.39
CA THR A 62 -0.83 -15.20 -19.05
C THR A 62 -0.52 -15.68 -20.46
N ASP A 63 0.49 -15.11 -21.12
CA ASP A 63 1.03 -15.56 -22.41
C ASP A 63 1.88 -16.85 -22.31
N GLY A 64 2.10 -17.36 -21.09
CA GLY A 64 2.90 -18.56 -20.83
C GLY A 64 4.40 -18.31 -20.65
N SER A 65 4.87 -17.06 -20.82
CA SER A 65 6.27 -16.73 -20.53
C SER A 65 6.55 -16.77 -19.03
N ILE A 66 7.80 -17.12 -18.68
CA ILE A 66 8.22 -17.33 -17.30
C ILE A 66 9.44 -16.47 -17.03
N LYS A 67 9.31 -15.53 -16.08
CA LYS A 67 10.42 -14.73 -15.56
C LYS A 67 10.89 -15.35 -14.26
N LYS A 68 12.10 -15.92 -14.26
CA LYS A 68 12.72 -16.56 -13.08
C LYS A 68 13.60 -15.57 -12.32
N ASN A 69 14.00 -15.93 -11.10
CA ASN A 69 14.91 -15.16 -10.24
C ASN A 69 14.46 -13.71 -10.02
N CYS A 70 13.14 -13.49 -9.98
CA CYS A 70 12.56 -12.17 -9.79
C CYS A 70 12.41 -11.88 -8.29
N LYS A 71 12.67 -10.63 -7.89
CA LYS A 71 12.40 -10.16 -6.53
C LYS A 71 11.31 -9.10 -6.60
N VAL A 72 10.10 -9.41 -6.12
CA VAL A 72 9.01 -8.43 -6.09
C VAL A 72 9.32 -7.41 -4.99
N LYS A 73 9.25 -6.13 -5.34
CA LYS A 73 9.53 -5.01 -4.43
C LYS A 73 8.26 -4.35 -3.94
N GLU A 74 7.31 -4.17 -4.85
CA GLU A 74 6.06 -3.46 -4.59
C GLU A 74 4.93 -4.10 -5.37
N ILE A 75 3.73 -4.09 -4.80
CA ILE A 75 2.50 -4.51 -5.45
C ILE A 75 1.54 -3.32 -5.34
N HIS A 76 1.15 -2.77 -6.49
CA HIS A 76 0.13 -1.74 -6.61
C HIS A 76 -1.16 -2.38 -7.11
N GLU A 77 -2.24 -1.61 -7.18
CA GLU A 77 -3.56 -2.11 -7.57
C GLU A 77 -3.63 -2.65 -9.00
N TYR A 78 -2.77 -2.17 -9.92
CA TYR A 78 -2.82 -2.54 -11.34
C TYR A 78 -1.50 -3.08 -11.90
N TRP A 79 -0.39 -2.85 -11.20
CA TRP A 79 0.94 -3.30 -11.61
C TRP A 79 1.74 -3.72 -10.39
N LEU A 80 2.78 -4.52 -10.62
CA LEU A 80 3.80 -4.79 -9.62
C LEU A 80 5.15 -4.32 -10.12
N VAL A 81 6.02 -3.99 -9.17
CA VAL A 81 7.42 -3.66 -9.43
C VAL A 81 8.28 -4.82 -8.95
N TYR A 82 9.13 -5.33 -9.84
CA TYR A 82 10.07 -6.40 -9.54
C TYR A 82 11.48 -6.06 -10.03
N GLU A 83 12.46 -6.62 -9.34
CA GLU A 83 13.86 -6.55 -9.75
C GLU A 83 14.24 -7.87 -10.45
N LYS A 84 14.92 -7.75 -11.59
CA LYS A 84 15.51 -8.86 -12.34
C LYS A 84 16.87 -8.41 -12.88
N ASP A 85 17.91 -9.22 -12.63
CA ASP A 85 19.28 -8.95 -13.06
C ASP A 85 19.78 -7.53 -12.68
N GLY A 86 19.39 -7.05 -11.49
CA GLY A 86 19.74 -5.72 -10.97
C GLY A 86 18.95 -4.56 -11.59
N SER A 87 18.01 -4.82 -12.50
CA SER A 87 17.14 -3.82 -13.12
C SER A 87 15.73 -3.89 -12.56
N LEU A 88 15.12 -2.73 -12.32
CA LEU A 88 13.72 -2.63 -11.93
C LEU A 88 12.81 -2.67 -13.17
N HIS A 89 11.72 -3.39 -13.02
CA HIS A 89 10.72 -3.58 -14.05
C HIS A 89 9.32 -3.46 -13.45
N ASP A 90 8.43 -2.83 -14.20
CA ASP A 90 7.00 -2.82 -13.95
C ASP A 90 6.31 -3.91 -14.79
N GLN A 91 5.28 -4.54 -14.22
CA GLN A 91 4.47 -5.53 -14.91
C GLN A 91 3.01 -5.38 -14.50
N LEU A 92 2.13 -5.24 -15.49
CA LEU A 92 0.69 -5.23 -15.26
C LEU A 92 0.23 -6.55 -14.64
N ILE A 93 -0.56 -6.46 -13.58
CA ILE A 93 -1.11 -7.62 -12.86
C ILE A 93 -1.98 -8.48 -13.77
N GLU A 94 -2.74 -7.87 -14.67
CA GLU A 94 -3.57 -8.57 -15.67
C GLU A 94 -2.76 -9.53 -16.56
N LYS A 95 -1.48 -9.22 -16.81
CA LYS A 95 -0.59 -10.07 -17.59
C LYS A 95 0.03 -11.19 -16.76
N ILE A 96 -0.19 -11.21 -15.45
CA ILE A 96 0.41 -12.18 -14.53
C ILE A 96 -0.63 -13.25 -14.22
N LYS A 97 -0.31 -14.48 -14.59
CA LYS A 97 -1.14 -15.65 -14.27
C LYS A 97 -0.99 -16.03 -12.80
N ARG A 98 0.25 -16.08 -12.31
CA ARG A 98 0.60 -16.33 -10.90
C ARG A 98 2.06 -16.03 -10.64
N ILE A 99 2.42 -15.87 -9.37
CA ILE A 99 3.80 -15.75 -8.91
C ILE A 99 4.13 -16.94 -8.01
N GLU A 100 5.05 -17.79 -8.42
CA GLU A 100 5.52 -18.91 -7.61
C GLU A 100 6.64 -18.45 -6.68
N ILE A 101 6.50 -18.77 -5.39
CA ILE A 101 7.49 -18.45 -4.37
C ILE A 101 8.50 -19.60 -4.33
N GLY A 102 9.80 -19.27 -4.40
CA GLY A 102 10.93 -20.17 -4.20
C GLY A 102 11.14 -21.28 -5.25
N ASP A 103 12.19 -22.07 -5.06
CA ASP A 103 12.61 -23.15 -5.95
C ASP A 103 11.97 -24.50 -5.58
N GLY A 104 10.64 -24.56 -5.66
CA GLY A 104 9.87 -25.78 -5.32
C GLY A 104 9.02 -25.67 -4.06
N THR A 105 8.88 -24.47 -3.49
CA THR A 105 7.87 -24.23 -2.47
C THR A 105 6.47 -24.29 -3.08
N LYS A 106 5.61 -25.06 -2.43
CA LYS A 106 4.19 -25.32 -2.76
C LYS A 106 3.31 -24.08 -2.63
N GLN A 107 3.79 -22.87 -2.92
CA GLN A 107 3.03 -21.64 -2.69
C GLN A 107 3.09 -20.73 -3.93
N ALA A 108 1.92 -20.31 -4.38
CA ALA A 108 1.77 -19.29 -5.42
C ALA A 108 0.92 -18.14 -4.91
N VAL A 109 1.25 -16.95 -5.39
CA VAL A 109 0.40 -15.77 -5.29
C VAL A 109 -0.43 -15.68 -6.56
N PHE A 110 -1.75 -15.61 -6.37
CA PHE A 110 -2.72 -15.26 -7.40
C PHE A 110 -3.28 -13.89 -7.09
N PHE A 111 -3.79 -13.22 -8.11
CA PHE A 111 -4.53 -11.97 -7.93
C PHE A 111 -6.02 -12.26 -8.06
N ASP A 112 -6.82 -11.81 -7.09
CA ASP A 112 -8.27 -11.96 -7.13
C ASP A 112 -8.92 -10.96 -8.11
N GLU A 113 -10.25 -10.98 -8.20
CA GLU A 113 -11.02 -10.06 -9.06
C GLU A 113 -10.81 -8.57 -8.73
N LYS A 114 -10.25 -8.26 -7.56
CA LYS A 114 -9.93 -6.90 -7.11
C LYS A 114 -8.42 -6.62 -7.21
N ASN A 115 -7.67 -7.46 -7.92
CA ASN A 115 -6.22 -7.42 -8.03
C ASN A 115 -5.48 -7.51 -6.69
N GLN A 116 -6.11 -8.08 -5.66
CA GLN A 116 -5.45 -8.28 -4.38
C GLN A 116 -4.67 -9.60 -4.37
N PRO A 117 -3.45 -9.61 -3.81
CA PRO A 117 -2.63 -10.81 -3.77
C PRO A 117 -3.18 -11.83 -2.74
N VAL A 118 -3.42 -13.05 -3.21
CA VAL A 118 -3.89 -14.20 -2.42
C VAL A 118 -2.86 -15.32 -2.50
N ILE A 119 -2.37 -15.75 -1.33
CA ILE A 119 -1.42 -16.86 -1.23
C ILE A 119 -2.19 -18.19 -1.21
N VAL A 120 -1.87 -19.08 -2.14
CA VAL A 120 -2.46 -20.41 -2.28
C VAL A 120 -1.37 -21.47 -2.19
N ILE A 121 -1.65 -22.56 -1.48
CA ILE A 121 -0.77 -23.72 -1.43
C ILE A 121 -1.08 -24.62 -2.64
N ILE A 122 -0.10 -24.83 -3.51
CA ILE A 122 -0.18 -25.69 -4.70
C ILE A 122 0.47 -27.04 -4.36
N ASN A 123 -0.32 -28.11 -4.37
CA ASN A 123 0.09 -29.41 -3.84
C ASN A 123 0.68 -30.36 -4.88
#